data_AF-A0A965Q533-F1
#
_entry.id   AF-A0A965Q533-F1
#
_cell.length_a   1.000
_cell.length_b   1.000
_cell.length_c   1.000
_cell.angle_alpha   90.00
_cell.angle_beta   90.00
_cell.angle_gamma   90.00
#
_symmetry.space_group_name_H-M   'P 1'
#
loop_
_entity.id
_entity.type
_entity.pdbx_description
1 polymer ?
#
loop_
_entity_poly.entity_id
_entity_poly.type
_entity_poly.pdbx_seq_one_letter_code
_entity_poly.pdbx_strand_id
1 'polypeptide(L)'
;MAYIKYTLLEQRGFSPSKKPPKNINNILSQIELFEMYPKIFALVIKDDRLRARVFMRYQEFYESDSETFRGKGFKWYDYVKYYKEKTKKDYFSYHEDWAGYNIPCDSIESCMKLIPDINYYDLIMFSVIDTIREIVGNDNFYLIGIDQSNGEDPSLIFHEVAHGLYYSSPNYKNKQLKNIERLNPNIRENLSKKISTMGYGENVINDEIQAYLSTGVDYPMTAIKGIKEAQIPFKEVFDSYAGKIKPKKIKIDWSTDLNND
;
A
#
# COMPACT_ATOMS: atom_id res chain seq x y z
N MET A 1 -1.82 -4.72 -29.92
CA MET A 1 -1.12 -4.23 -28.72
C MET A 1 -0.50 -2.84 -28.93
N ALA A 2 -1.30 -1.81 -29.20
CA ALA A 2 -0.82 -0.41 -29.26
C ALA A 2 -1.85 0.61 -28.76
N TYR A 3 -3.09 0.19 -28.49
CA TYR A 3 -4.21 1.10 -28.21
C TYR A 3 -4.29 1.54 -26.73
N ILE A 4 -3.78 0.75 -25.79
CA ILE A 4 -3.79 1.08 -24.35
C ILE A 4 -2.79 2.19 -24.01
N LYS A 5 -1.68 2.28 -24.77
CA LYS A 5 -0.63 3.28 -24.52
C LYS A 5 -1.13 4.70 -24.76
N TYR A 6 -2.00 4.91 -25.75
CA TYR A 6 -2.46 6.26 -26.13
C TYR A 6 -3.56 6.82 -25.23
N THR A 7 -4.44 5.99 -24.66
CA THR A 7 -5.49 6.49 -23.75
C THR A 7 -4.94 6.94 -22.40
N LEU A 8 -3.74 6.48 -22.01
CA LEU A 8 -3.04 6.91 -20.78
C LEU A 8 -1.95 7.97 -21.03
N LEU A 9 -1.58 8.25 -22.29
CA LEU A 9 -0.56 9.24 -22.67
C LEU A 9 -1.11 10.66 -22.91
N GLU A 10 -2.43 10.84 -23.02
CA GLU A 10 -3.05 12.17 -23.26
C GLU A 10 -4.10 12.55 -22.22
N GLN A 11 -3.72 12.56 -20.93
CA GLN A 11 -4.21 13.59 -20.03
C GLN A 11 -3.06 14.56 -19.77
N ARG A 12 -2.81 15.42 -20.76
CA ARG A 12 -2.04 16.67 -20.60
C ARG A 12 -2.77 17.70 -19.71
N GLY A 13 -3.89 17.31 -19.09
CA GLY A 13 -4.46 17.99 -17.94
C GLY A 13 -3.88 17.39 -16.66
N PHE A 14 -3.41 18.25 -15.77
CA PHE A 14 -2.85 17.85 -14.47
C PHE A 14 -3.85 17.15 -13.52
N SER A 15 -5.15 17.22 -13.83
CA SER A 15 -6.21 16.64 -13.01
C SER A 15 -6.88 15.46 -13.75
N PRO A 16 -7.01 14.29 -13.11
CA PRO A 16 -7.75 13.17 -13.65
C PRO A 16 -9.21 13.54 -13.96
N SER A 17 -9.74 12.98 -15.05
CA SER A 17 -11.15 13.14 -15.43
C SER A 17 -12.09 12.56 -14.35
N LYS A 18 -13.24 13.22 -14.15
CA LYS A 18 -14.35 12.66 -13.38
C LYS A 18 -15.10 11.56 -14.14
N LYS A 19 -15.12 11.64 -15.47
CA LYS A 19 -15.76 10.64 -16.33
C LYS A 19 -14.81 9.46 -16.56
N PRO A 20 -15.27 8.21 -16.43
CA PRO A 20 -14.50 7.05 -16.79
C PRO A 20 -14.01 7.14 -18.25
N PRO A 21 -12.80 6.64 -18.55
CA PRO A 21 -12.31 6.59 -19.91
C PRO A 21 -13.08 5.57 -20.75
N LYS A 22 -13.13 5.76 -22.08
CA LYS A 22 -13.85 4.86 -23.01
C LYS A 22 -13.41 3.39 -22.92
N ASN A 23 -12.19 3.14 -22.46
CA ASN A 23 -11.62 1.80 -22.28
C ASN A 23 -11.70 1.30 -20.82
N ILE A 24 -12.63 1.81 -20.02
CA ILE A 24 -12.75 1.48 -18.59
C ILE A 24 -12.78 -0.03 -18.34
N ASN A 25 -13.52 -0.82 -19.13
CA ASN A 25 -13.56 -2.28 -18.97
C ASN A 25 -12.18 -2.94 -19.05
N ASN A 26 -11.30 -2.43 -19.93
CA ASN A 26 -9.92 -2.91 -20.05
C ASN A 26 -9.03 -2.43 -18.89
N ILE A 27 -9.34 -1.29 -18.27
CA ILE A 27 -8.65 -0.84 -17.05
C ILE A 27 -9.07 -1.73 -15.88
N LEU A 28 -10.37 -1.93 -15.69
CA LEU A 28 -10.91 -2.75 -14.60
C LEU A 28 -10.48 -4.21 -14.69
N SER A 29 -10.31 -4.77 -15.90
CA SER A 29 -9.80 -6.13 -16.08
C SER A 29 -8.35 -6.32 -15.65
N GLN A 30 -7.60 -5.25 -15.37
CA GLN A 30 -6.22 -5.30 -14.87
C GLN A 30 -6.14 -5.27 -13.34
N ILE A 31 -7.29 -5.17 -12.66
CA ILE A 31 -7.38 -5.03 -11.22
C ILE A 31 -7.98 -6.30 -10.64
N GLU A 32 -7.23 -6.96 -9.76
CA GLU A 32 -7.66 -8.17 -9.10
C GLU A 32 -7.61 -7.99 -7.58
N LEU A 33 -8.66 -8.42 -6.87
CA LEU A 33 -8.71 -8.39 -5.41
C LEU A 33 -8.49 -9.80 -4.87
N PHE A 34 -7.67 -9.91 -3.83
CA PHE A 34 -7.43 -11.15 -3.10
C PHE A 34 -7.57 -10.92 -1.60
N GLU A 35 -8.17 -11.86 -0.89
CA GLU A 35 -8.00 -11.99 0.56
C GLU A 35 -6.76 -12.86 0.81
N MET A 36 -5.71 -12.27 1.37
CA MET A 36 -4.41 -12.93 1.58
C MET A 36 -4.38 -13.70 2.90
N TYR A 37 -5.02 -13.11 3.90
CA TYR A 37 -5.24 -13.62 5.25
C TYR A 37 -6.56 -13.00 5.74
N PRO A 38 -7.31 -13.62 6.69
CA PRO A 38 -8.54 -13.02 7.20
C PRO A 38 -8.41 -11.51 7.49
N LYS A 39 -9.21 -10.70 6.79
CA LYS A 39 -9.25 -9.22 6.89
C LYS A 39 -7.99 -8.47 6.37
N ILE A 40 -7.10 -9.15 5.67
CA ILE A 40 -5.95 -8.55 4.98
C ILE A 40 -6.11 -8.83 3.49
N PHE A 41 -6.33 -7.76 2.72
CA PHE A 41 -6.62 -7.82 1.30
C PHE A 41 -5.48 -7.26 0.47
N ALA A 42 -5.28 -7.81 -0.73
CA ALA A 42 -4.36 -7.29 -1.73
C ALA A 42 -5.13 -6.92 -3.00
N LEU A 43 -5.02 -5.65 -3.40
CA LEU A 43 -5.41 -5.17 -4.72
C LEU A 43 -4.20 -5.27 -5.65
N VAL A 44 -4.22 -6.26 -6.53
CA VAL A 44 -3.16 -6.54 -7.48
C VAL A 44 -3.41 -5.77 -8.77
N ILE A 45 -2.47 -4.89 -9.10
CA ILE A 45 -2.49 -4.09 -10.31
C ILE A 45 -1.07 -4.10 -10.90
N LYS A 46 -0.85 -4.83 -11.99
CA LYS A 46 0.49 -4.96 -12.59
C LYS A 46 1.03 -3.67 -13.19
N ASP A 47 0.15 -2.84 -13.76
CA ASP A 47 0.51 -1.52 -14.29
C ASP A 47 0.82 -0.56 -13.12
N ASP A 48 2.09 -0.21 -12.96
CA ASP A 48 2.62 0.65 -11.91
C ASP A 48 1.96 2.02 -11.85
N ARG A 49 1.66 2.62 -13.02
CA ARG A 49 0.99 3.92 -13.14
C ARG A 49 -0.44 3.84 -12.65
N LEU A 50 -1.19 2.82 -13.04
CA LEU A 50 -2.55 2.61 -12.57
C LEU A 50 -2.56 2.35 -11.07
N ARG A 51 -1.67 1.49 -10.58
CA ARG A 51 -1.53 1.18 -9.15
C ARG A 51 -1.26 2.46 -8.34
N ALA A 52 -0.24 3.22 -8.72
CA ALA A 52 0.07 4.50 -8.11
C ALA A 52 -1.11 5.46 -8.10
N ARG A 53 -1.86 5.56 -9.20
CA ARG A 53 -3.00 6.49 -9.29
C ARG A 53 -4.23 6.04 -8.49
N VAL A 54 -4.41 4.74 -8.25
CA VAL A 54 -5.47 4.25 -7.37
C VAL A 54 -5.11 4.50 -5.90
N PHE A 55 -3.84 4.35 -5.53
CA PHE A 55 -3.42 4.38 -4.12
C PHE A 55 -2.92 5.72 -3.59
N MET A 56 -2.31 6.58 -4.42
CA MET A 56 -1.57 7.78 -3.97
C MET A 56 -2.36 8.64 -2.99
N ARG A 57 -3.64 8.92 -3.25
CA ARG A 57 -4.41 9.81 -2.36
C ARG A 57 -4.52 9.27 -0.94
N TYR A 58 -4.79 7.97 -0.84
CA TYR A 58 -4.99 7.26 0.42
C TYR A 58 -3.67 7.06 1.16
N GLN A 59 -2.60 6.71 0.42
CA GLN A 59 -1.25 6.53 0.96
C GLN A 59 -0.77 7.85 1.60
N GLU A 60 -0.90 8.94 0.86
CA GLU A 60 -0.41 10.24 1.31
C GLU A 60 -1.30 10.85 2.41
N PHE A 61 -2.60 10.53 2.40
CA PHE A 61 -3.45 10.86 3.54
C PHE A 61 -2.96 10.15 4.82
N TYR A 62 -2.54 8.88 4.72
CA TYR A 62 -2.08 8.10 5.87
C TYR A 62 -0.68 8.52 6.35
N GLU A 63 0.29 8.62 5.45
CA GLU A 63 1.70 8.68 5.83
C GLU A 63 2.56 9.70 5.09
N SER A 64 1.97 10.62 4.31
CA SER A 64 2.74 11.64 3.57
C SER A 64 3.76 12.31 4.49
N ASP A 65 4.98 12.55 4.03
CA ASP A 65 5.99 13.29 4.81
C ASP A 65 5.67 14.79 4.97
N SER A 66 4.63 15.27 4.28
CA SER A 66 4.15 16.65 4.33
C SER A 66 2.92 16.81 5.22
N GLU A 67 3.01 17.70 6.21
CA GLU A 67 1.87 18.07 7.07
C GLU A 67 0.71 18.74 6.30
N THR A 68 0.93 19.16 5.06
CA THR A 68 -0.11 19.69 4.17
C THR A 68 -1.05 18.60 3.68
N PHE A 69 -0.57 17.36 3.54
CA PHE A 69 -1.33 16.24 2.98
C PHE A 69 -1.67 15.18 4.03
N ARG A 70 -0.78 14.93 4.99
CA ARG A 70 -0.99 13.94 6.05
C ARG A 70 -2.24 14.27 6.86
N GLY A 71 -3.20 13.35 6.88
CA GLY A 71 -4.48 13.48 7.57
C GLY A 71 -5.42 14.54 7.01
N LYS A 72 -5.14 15.08 5.82
CA LYS A 72 -5.92 16.18 5.21
C LYS A 72 -6.47 15.76 3.85
N GLY A 73 -7.71 16.14 3.56
CA GLY A 73 -8.24 16.05 2.20
C GLY A 73 -7.51 17.05 1.29
N PHE A 74 -7.06 16.60 0.13
CA PHE A 74 -6.33 17.43 -0.84
C PHE A 74 -6.76 17.13 -2.25
N LYS A 75 -6.56 18.06 -3.20
CA LYS A 75 -6.84 17.80 -4.62
C LYS A 75 -5.73 17.01 -5.28
N TRP A 76 -6.08 16.19 -6.26
CA TRP A 76 -5.11 15.41 -7.02
C TRP A 76 -4.03 16.31 -7.64
N TYR A 77 -4.48 17.43 -8.22
CA TYR A 77 -3.62 18.45 -8.83
C TYR A 77 -2.58 19.00 -7.84
N ASP A 78 -3.03 19.33 -6.62
CA ASP A 78 -2.19 19.99 -5.62
C ASP A 78 -1.05 19.05 -5.19
N TYR A 79 -1.37 17.76 -5.01
CA TYR A 79 -0.35 16.77 -4.68
C TYR A 79 0.60 16.52 -5.85
N VAL A 80 0.11 16.36 -7.09
CA VAL A 80 0.96 16.19 -8.27
C VAL A 80 1.94 17.36 -8.41
N LYS A 81 1.47 18.61 -8.22
CA LYS A 81 2.32 19.79 -8.28
C LYS A 81 3.39 19.76 -7.19
N TYR A 82 2.99 19.53 -5.94
CA TYR A 82 3.91 19.40 -4.82
C TYR A 82 4.96 18.32 -5.05
N TYR A 83 4.55 17.14 -5.54
CA TYR A 83 5.44 16.01 -5.73
C TYR A 83 6.51 16.28 -6.80
N LYS A 84 6.14 16.96 -7.89
CA LYS A 84 7.08 17.39 -8.94
C LYS A 84 8.10 18.40 -8.41
N GLU A 85 7.65 19.36 -7.59
CA GLU A 85 8.53 20.33 -6.92
C GLU A 85 9.49 19.62 -5.96
N LYS A 86 8.99 18.69 -5.15
CA LYS A 86 9.76 17.88 -4.19
C LYS A 86 10.85 17.05 -4.88
N THR A 87 10.48 16.32 -5.92
CA THR A 87 11.39 15.41 -6.67
C THR A 87 12.26 16.13 -7.69
N LYS A 88 11.97 17.41 -7.97
CA LYS A 88 12.61 18.21 -9.03
C LYS A 88 12.49 17.59 -10.42
N LYS A 89 11.48 16.73 -10.63
CA LYS A 89 11.14 16.13 -11.93
C LYS A 89 10.05 16.94 -12.62
N ASP A 90 10.14 17.06 -13.94
CA ASP A 90 9.17 17.78 -14.78
C ASP A 90 7.93 16.93 -15.14
N TYR A 91 7.88 15.67 -14.72
CA TYR A 91 6.74 14.76 -14.81
C TYR A 91 6.39 14.15 -13.44
N PHE A 92 5.20 13.57 -13.34
CA PHE A 92 4.74 12.92 -12.12
C PHE A 92 5.32 11.49 -12.01
N SER A 93 6.39 11.32 -11.24
CA SER A 93 7.17 10.08 -11.16
C SER A 93 6.75 9.12 -10.06
N TYR A 94 5.64 9.36 -9.37
CA TYR A 94 5.26 8.60 -8.16
C TYR A 94 5.29 7.08 -8.35
N HIS A 95 4.84 6.58 -9.52
CA HIS A 95 4.90 5.16 -9.91
C HIS A 95 6.30 4.55 -9.99
N GLU A 96 7.34 5.37 -10.20
CA GLU A 96 8.74 4.93 -10.24
C GLU A 96 9.35 4.87 -8.84
N ASP A 97 8.81 5.68 -7.92
CA ASP A 97 9.37 5.87 -6.59
C ASP A 97 8.70 4.91 -5.57
N TRP A 98 7.47 4.44 -5.85
CA TRP A 98 6.69 3.58 -4.95
C TRP A 98 6.14 2.33 -5.65
N ALA A 99 6.56 1.16 -5.15
CA ALA A 99 6.17 -0.14 -5.70
C ALA A 99 4.99 -0.79 -4.98
N GLY A 100 4.89 -0.59 -3.66
CA GLY A 100 3.86 -1.17 -2.77
C GLY A 100 3.11 -0.09 -1.98
N TYR A 101 1.88 -0.41 -1.57
CA TYR A 101 1.00 0.48 -0.81
C TYR A 101 0.37 -0.29 0.34
N ASN A 102 0.29 0.33 1.53
CA ASN A 102 -0.03 -0.37 2.76
C ASN A 102 -0.90 0.54 3.65
N ILE A 103 -2.22 0.34 3.61
CA ILE A 103 -3.14 1.33 4.17
C ILE A 103 -4.20 0.66 5.05
N PRO A 104 -4.36 1.11 6.31
CA PRO A 104 -5.45 0.66 7.16
C PRO A 104 -6.80 1.23 6.70
N CYS A 105 -7.87 0.45 6.84
CA CYS A 105 -9.23 0.85 6.41
C CYS A 105 -9.67 2.21 6.96
N ASP A 106 -9.35 2.49 8.22
CA ASP A 106 -9.76 3.74 8.88
C ASP A 106 -9.17 4.97 8.17
N SER A 107 -7.94 4.87 7.66
CA SER A 107 -7.29 5.94 6.90
C SER A 107 -7.88 6.07 5.50
N ILE A 108 -8.19 4.95 4.85
CA ILE A 108 -8.86 4.95 3.53
C ILE A 108 -10.21 5.66 3.65
N GLU A 109 -11.05 5.23 4.58
CA GLU A 109 -12.41 5.76 4.75
C GLU A 109 -12.44 7.20 5.25
N SER A 110 -11.47 7.58 6.09
CA SER A 110 -11.30 8.99 6.49
C SER A 110 -10.90 9.85 5.30
N CYS A 111 -10.01 9.37 4.44
CA CYS A 111 -9.65 10.06 3.21
C CYS A 111 -10.86 10.20 2.28
N MET A 112 -11.63 9.12 2.04
CA MET A 112 -12.83 9.10 1.18
C MET A 112 -13.82 10.22 1.52
N LYS A 113 -14.03 10.49 2.83
CA LYS A 113 -14.94 11.55 3.32
C LYS A 113 -14.46 12.97 3.05
N LEU A 114 -13.18 13.14 2.74
CA LEU A 114 -12.51 14.44 2.64
C LEU A 114 -12.03 14.76 1.22
N ILE A 115 -12.29 13.90 0.22
CA ILE A 115 -11.83 14.10 -1.16
C ILE A 115 -12.53 15.32 -1.78
N PRO A 116 -11.79 16.40 -2.11
CA PRO A 116 -12.39 17.61 -2.66
C PRO A 116 -12.67 17.53 -4.17
N ASP A 117 -12.04 16.59 -4.87
CA ASP A 117 -12.08 16.44 -6.33
C ASP A 117 -12.11 14.97 -6.77
N ILE A 118 -13.21 14.27 -6.43
CA ILE A 118 -13.42 12.87 -6.82
C ILE A 118 -13.17 12.69 -8.32
N ASN A 119 -12.34 11.70 -8.64
CA ASN A 119 -12.03 11.25 -9.98
C ASN A 119 -12.22 9.74 -10.14
N TYR A 120 -12.03 9.23 -11.35
CA TYR A 120 -12.33 7.82 -11.63
C TYR A 120 -11.43 6.81 -10.90
N TYR A 121 -10.21 7.18 -10.49
CA TYR A 121 -9.37 6.31 -9.66
C TYR A 121 -9.91 6.24 -8.23
N ASP A 122 -10.49 7.34 -7.73
CA ASP A 122 -11.17 7.35 -6.44
C ASP A 122 -12.39 6.40 -6.49
N LEU A 123 -13.18 6.43 -7.59
CA LEU A 123 -14.30 5.52 -7.79
C LEU A 123 -13.87 4.03 -7.87
N ILE A 124 -12.73 3.73 -8.49
CA ILE A 124 -12.15 2.37 -8.45
C ILE A 124 -11.90 1.95 -7.00
N MET A 125 -11.28 2.81 -6.18
CA MET A 125 -11.05 2.50 -4.78
C MET A 125 -12.38 2.30 -4.03
N PHE A 126 -13.39 3.14 -4.28
CA PHE A 126 -14.69 3.03 -3.61
C PHE A 126 -15.31 1.64 -3.85
N SER A 127 -15.36 1.19 -5.10
CA SER A 127 -15.88 -0.14 -5.44
C SER A 127 -15.09 -1.28 -4.77
N VAL A 128 -13.77 -1.12 -4.63
CA VAL A 128 -12.93 -2.08 -3.90
C VAL A 128 -13.29 -2.09 -2.40
N ILE A 129 -13.45 -0.92 -1.79
CA ILE A 129 -13.78 -0.82 -0.37
C ILE A 129 -15.18 -1.36 -0.09
N ASP A 130 -16.17 -1.04 -0.93
CA ASP A 130 -17.52 -1.56 -0.82
C ASP A 130 -17.54 -3.09 -0.91
N THR A 131 -16.83 -3.66 -1.90
CA THR A 131 -16.66 -5.12 -2.03
C THR A 131 -16.05 -5.73 -0.76
N ILE A 132 -15.03 -5.12 -0.17
CA ILE A 132 -14.42 -5.61 1.06
C ILE A 132 -15.39 -5.52 2.23
N ARG A 133 -16.14 -4.42 2.34
CA ARG A 133 -17.12 -4.17 3.41
C ARG A 133 -18.28 -5.15 3.38
N GLU A 134 -18.70 -5.63 2.21
CA GLU A 134 -19.67 -6.72 2.11
C GLU A 134 -19.15 -8.04 2.74
N ILE A 135 -17.84 -8.26 2.71
CA ILE A 135 -17.21 -9.47 3.24
C ILE A 135 -16.97 -9.36 4.75
N VAL A 136 -16.43 -8.23 5.22
CA VAL A 136 -16.00 -8.06 6.62
C VAL A 136 -17.01 -7.32 7.50
N GLY A 137 -18.05 -6.72 6.91
CA GLY A 137 -18.98 -5.85 7.61
C GLY A 137 -18.27 -4.66 8.25
N ASN A 138 -18.52 -4.45 9.54
CA ASN A 138 -17.94 -3.35 10.32
C ASN A 138 -16.55 -3.66 10.89
N ASP A 139 -16.01 -4.85 10.66
CA ASP A 139 -14.68 -5.19 11.17
C ASP A 139 -13.58 -4.42 10.42
N ASN A 140 -12.51 -4.07 11.13
CA ASN A 140 -11.36 -3.42 10.50
C ASN A 140 -10.64 -4.39 9.56
N PHE A 141 -10.17 -3.86 8.43
CA PHE A 141 -9.37 -4.57 7.45
C PHE A 141 -8.13 -3.77 7.05
N TYR A 142 -7.23 -4.44 6.34
CA TYR A 142 -6.02 -3.84 5.78
C TYR A 142 -5.98 -4.02 4.27
N LEU A 143 -5.61 -2.98 3.53
CA LEU A 143 -5.49 -3.04 2.08
C LEU A 143 -4.04 -2.84 1.64
N ILE A 144 -3.56 -3.80 0.87
CA ILE A 144 -2.24 -3.83 0.25
C ILE A 144 -2.40 -3.54 -1.25
N GLY A 145 -1.56 -2.69 -1.82
CA GLY A 145 -1.46 -2.48 -3.27
C GLY A 145 -0.13 -3.01 -3.80
N ILE A 146 -0.16 -4.07 -4.62
CA ILE A 146 1.05 -4.75 -5.15
C ILE A 146 0.88 -5.11 -6.63
N ASP A 147 1.97 -5.53 -7.28
CA ASP A 147 1.97 -5.93 -8.69
C ASP A 147 1.69 -7.44 -8.91
N GLN A 148 1.71 -8.24 -7.84
CA GLN A 148 1.49 -9.70 -7.90
C GLN A 148 0.88 -10.25 -6.61
N SER A 149 -0.08 -11.20 -6.71
CA SER A 149 -0.63 -11.98 -5.58
C SER A 149 0.05 -13.34 -5.39
N ASN A 150 0.85 -13.76 -6.37
CA ASN A 150 1.57 -15.02 -6.42
C ASN A 150 2.89 -14.84 -7.18
N GLY A 151 3.83 -14.11 -6.57
CA GLY A 151 5.14 -13.88 -7.17
C GLY A 151 6.05 -15.12 -7.16
N GLU A 152 7.04 -15.13 -8.05
CA GLU A 152 8.21 -16.03 -7.95
C GLU A 152 8.99 -15.82 -6.65
N ASP A 153 8.82 -14.65 -6.02
CA ASP A 153 9.34 -14.30 -4.70
C ASP A 153 8.20 -14.10 -3.67
N PRO A 154 7.93 -15.10 -2.81
CA PRO A 154 6.96 -14.98 -1.72
C PRO A 154 7.32 -13.93 -0.66
N SER A 155 8.57 -13.46 -0.62
CA SER A 155 9.05 -12.56 0.44
C SER A 155 8.34 -11.21 0.43
N LEU A 156 8.03 -10.66 -0.75
CA LEU A 156 7.27 -9.42 -0.88
C LEU A 156 5.87 -9.56 -0.29
N ILE A 157 5.13 -10.60 -0.68
CA ILE A 157 3.78 -10.86 -0.16
C ILE A 157 3.82 -11.06 1.36
N PHE A 158 4.81 -11.78 1.86
CA PHE A 158 4.96 -11.98 3.30
C PHE A 158 5.27 -10.67 4.02
N HIS A 159 6.11 -9.81 3.44
CA HIS A 159 6.43 -8.49 3.97
C HIS A 159 5.16 -7.65 4.12
N GLU A 160 4.34 -7.55 3.08
CA GLU A 160 3.10 -6.77 3.14
C GLU A 160 2.05 -7.37 4.10
N VAL A 161 1.96 -8.71 4.16
CA VAL A 161 1.10 -9.37 5.14
C VAL A 161 1.60 -9.15 6.57
N ALA A 162 2.90 -9.02 6.81
CA ALA A 162 3.44 -8.70 8.12
C ALA A 162 2.95 -7.33 8.61
N HIS A 163 2.90 -6.31 7.75
CA HIS A 163 2.29 -5.01 8.05
C HIS A 163 0.79 -5.17 8.38
N GLY A 164 0.05 -5.89 7.54
CA GLY A 164 -1.37 -6.16 7.77
C GLY A 164 -1.65 -6.86 9.10
N LEU A 165 -0.82 -7.83 9.50
CA LEU A 165 -0.92 -8.51 10.80
C LEU A 165 -0.56 -7.58 11.96
N TYR A 166 0.42 -6.70 11.79
CA TYR A 166 0.82 -5.70 12.79
C TYR A 166 -0.28 -4.68 13.08
N TYR A 167 -1.07 -4.32 12.06
CA TYR A 167 -2.25 -3.48 12.24
C TYR A 167 -3.44 -4.25 12.82
N SER A 168 -3.81 -5.39 12.22
CA SER A 168 -5.10 -6.07 12.47
C SER A 168 -5.10 -7.06 13.64
N SER A 169 -3.94 -7.58 14.06
CA SER A 169 -3.84 -8.60 15.12
C SER A 169 -3.13 -8.06 16.35
N PRO A 170 -3.86 -7.69 17.42
CA PRO A 170 -3.24 -7.24 18.67
C PRO A 170 -2.25 -8.25 19.26
N ASN A 171 -2.50 -9.54 19.08
CA ASN A 171 -1.58 -10.60 19.53
C ASN A 171 -0.26 -10.59 18.74
N TYR A 172 -0.33 -10.50 17.40
CA TYR A 172 0.85 -10.38 16.57
C TYR A 172 1.64 -9.12 16.90
N LYS A 173 0.96 -7.97 16.95
CA LYS A 173 1.54 -6.66 17.30
C LYS A 173 2.28 -6.71 18.63
N ASN A 174 1.64 -7.22 19.69
CA ASN A 174 2.24 -7.30 21.01
C ASN A 174 3.45 -8.22 21.08
N LYS A 175 3.47 -9.32 20.32
CA LYS A 175 4.64 -10.20 20.22
C LYS A 175 5.80 -9.49 19.51
N GLN A 176 5.53 -8.81 18.40
CA GLN A 176 6.57 -8.08 17.68
C GLN A 176 7.10 -6.88 18.47
N LEU A 177 6.25 -6.13 19.16
CA LEU A 177 6.68 -5.04 20.05
C LEU A 177 7.65 -5.54 21.13
N LYS A 178 7.37 -6.70 21.76
CA LYS A 178 8.30 -7.33 22.70
C LYS A 178 9.63 -7.70 22.07
N ASN A 179 9.63 -8.14 20.81
CA ASN A 179 10.86 -8.42 20.07
C ASN A 179 11.65 -7.13 19.79
N ILE A 180 10.96 -6.04 19.41
CA ILE A 180 11.56 -4.71 19.19
C ILE A 180 12.17 -4.16 20.48
N GLU A 181 11.50 -4.30 21.62
CA GLU A 181 11.99 -3.88 22.94
C GLU A 181 13.26 -4.62 23.36
N ARG A 182 13.41 -5.87 22.94
CA ARG A 182 14.58 -6.73 23.23
C ARG A 182 15.71 -6.58 22.21
N LEU A 183 15.47 -5.85 21.12
CA LEU A 183 16.44 -5.68 20.05
C LEU A 183 17.67 -4.93 20.59
N ASN A 184 18.86 -5.36 20.18
CA ASN A 184 20.10 -4.65 20.54
C ASN A 184 19.98 -3.17 20.10
N PRO A 185 20.22 -2.19 20.99
CA PRO A 185 20.02 -0.77 20.68
C PRO A 185 20.77 -0.32 19.42
N ASN A 186 21.99 -0.81 19.21
CA ASN A 186 22.78 -0.46 18.02
C ASN A 186 22.17 -1.05 16.74
N ILE A 187 21.59 -2.25 16.79
CA ILE A 187 20.87 -2.81 15.64
C ILE A 187 19.62 -1.98 15.34
N ARG A 188 18.84 -1.65 16.38
CA ARG A 188 17.63 -0.84 16.26
C ARG A 188 17.91 0.52 15.65
N GLU A 189 18.92 1.24 16.16
CA GLU A 189 19.30 2.56 15.67
C GLU A 189 19.73 2.52 14.20
N ASN A 190 20.56 1.53 13.82
CA ASN A 190 21.01 1.38 12.44
C ASN A 190 19.87 1.01 11.47
N LEU A 191 18.91 0.18 11.91
CA LEU A 191 17.71 -0.12 11.13
C LEU A 191 16.83 1.13 10.96
N SER A 192 16.49 1.81 12.06
CA SER A 192 15.68 3.03 12.03
C SER A 192 16.29 4.06 11.09
N LYS A 193 17.60 4.30 11.17
CA LYS A 193 18.29 5.24 10.29
C LYS A 193 18.18 4.86 8.81
N LYS A 194 18.34 3.57 8.48
CA LYS A 194 18.20 3.10 7.09
C LYS A 194 16.77 3.26 6.57
N ILE A 195 15.78 2.89 7.38
CA ILE A 195 14.36 3.03 7.05
C ILE A 195 13.99 4.51 6.86
N SER A 196 14.41 5.40 7.76
CA SER A 196 14.18 6.84 7.58
C SER A 196 14.85 7.40 6.32
N THR A 197 16.02 6.87 5.94
CA THR A 197 16.70 7.29 4.69
C THR A 197 15.92 6.88 3.44
N MET A 198 15.06 5.87 3.53
CA MET A 198 14.16 5.46 2.45
C MET A 198 12.93 6.39 2.30
N GLY A 199 12.73 7.34 3.22
CA GLY A 199 11.64 8.33 3.15
C GLY A 199 10.44 8.02 4.05
N TYR A 200 10.48 6.93 4.82
CA TYR A 200 9.42 6.58 5.77
C TYR A 200 9.41 7.50 6.99
N GLY A 201 8.20 7.84 7.46
CA GLY A 201 7.99 8.65 8.65
C GLY A 201 8.33 7.94 9.96
N GLU A 202 8.66 8.71 11.01
CA GLU A 202 9.02 8.15 12.32
C GLU A 202 7.90 7.28 12.94
N ASN A 203 6.63 7.57 12.59
CA ASN A 203 5.46 6.88 13.10
C ASN A 203 5.32 5.43 12.60
N VAL A 204 5.98 5.05 11.50
CA VAL A 204 5.92 3.69 10.92
C VAL A 204 7.17 2.86 11.18
N ILE A 205 8.22 3.42 11.79
CA ILE A 205 9.52 2.75 11.99
C ILE A 205 9.41 1.37 12.67
N ASN A 206 8.58 1.24 13.70
CA ASN A 206 8.42 -0.06 14.37
C ASN A 206 7.69 -1.09 13.50
N ASP A 207 6.79 -0.63 12.63
CA ASP A 207 6.08 -1.49 11.67
C ASP A 207 7.06 -2.00 10.59
N GLU A 208 7.88 -1.09 10.05
CA GLU A 208 8.97 -1.42 9.12
C GLU A 208 9.97 -2.41 9.73
N ILE A 209 10.45 -2.13 10.96
CA ILE A 209 11.40 -3.02 11.65
C ILE A 209 10.83 -4.44 11.78
N GLN A 210 9.57 -4.59 12.19
CA GLN A 210 9.02 -5.94 12.34
C GLN A 210 8.84 -6.64 11.01
N ALA A 211 8.46 -5.93 9.95
CA ALA A 211 8.28 -6.52 8.63
C ALA A 211 9.63 -7.02 8.06
N TYR A 212 10.64 -6.16 7.99
CA TYR A 212 11.99 -6.53 7.53
C TYR A 212 12.61 -7.66 8.36
N LEU A 213 12.48 -7.61 9.69
CA LEU A 213 13.04 -8.66 10.53
C LEU A 213 12.28 -10.00 10.43
N SER A 214 10.99 -9.97 10.09
CA SER A 214 10.17 -11.17 9.93
C SER A 214 10.37 -11.87 8.59
N THR A 215 10.56 -11.10 7.50
CA THR A 215 10.40 -11.63 6.14
C THR A 215 11.65 -11.55 5.29
N GLY A 216 12.63 -10.73 5.67
CA GLY A 216 13.86 -10.52 4.93
C GLY A 216 14.27 -9.05 4.97
N VAL A 217 15.57 -8.79 5.07
CA VAL A 217 16.12 -7.43 5.10
C VAL A 217 16.67 -7.05 3.72
N ASP A 218 16.55 -5.77 3.35
CA ASP A 218 17.11 -5.28 2.09
C ASP A 218 18.65 -5.30 2.11
N TYR A 219 19.28 -5.32 0.92
CA TYR A 219 20.73 -5.45 0.75
C TYR A 219 21.53 -4.47 1.63
N PRO A 220 21.19 -3.16 1.72
CA PRO A 220 21.91 -2.23 2.59
C PRO A 220 21.82 -2.58 4.08
N MET A 221 20.77 -3.28 4.51
CA MET A 221 20.57 -3.69 5.91
C MET A 221 21.36 -4.95 6.26
N THR A 222 21.72 -5.79 5.28
CA THR A 222 22.51 -7.02 5.50
C THR A 222 23.89 -6.75 6.12
N ALA A 223 24.43 -5.54 5.94
CA ALA A 223 25.70 -5.10 6.51
C ALA A 223 25.64 -4.79 8.03
N ILE A 224 24.45 -4.75 8.63
CA ILE A 224 24.31 -4.52 10.08
C ILE A 224 24.79 -5.77 10.83
N LYS A 225 25.83 -5.62 11.66
CA LYS A 225 26.38 -6.71 12.46
C LYS A 225 25.31 -7.25 13.43
N GLY A 226 25.07 -8.56 13.39
CA GLY A 226 24.09 -9.25 14.25
C GLY A 226 22.66 -9.26 13.70
N ILE A 227 22.44 -8.79 12.46
CA ILE A 227 21.09 -8.68 11.90
C ILE A 227 20.42 -10.04 11.72
N LYS A 228 21.15 -11.07 11.30
CA LYS A 228 20.59 -12.42 11.07
C LYS A 228 20.08 -13.04 12.36
N GLU A 229 20.84 -12.90 13.44
CA GLU A 229 20.44 -13.38 14.77
C GLU A 229 19.22 -12.59 15.29
N ALA A 230 19.18 -11.29 15.01
CA ALA A 230 18.05 -10.44 15.36
C ALA A 230 16.75 -10.82 14.61
N GLN A 231 16.83 -11.39 13.40
CA GLN A 231 15.65 -11.82 12.64
C GLN A 231 14.94 -13.04 13.25
N ILE A 232 15.67 -13.92 13.95
CA ILE A 232 15.15 -15.20 14.46
C ILE A 232 13.83 -15.05 15.25
N PRO A 233 13.76 -14.25 16.32
CA PRO A 233 12.53 -14.15 17.12
C PRO A 233 11.36 -13.49 16.37
N PHE A 234 11.63 -12.64 15.39
CA PHE A 234 10.59 -12.01 14.56
C PHE A 234 10.02 -13.01 13.56
N LYS A 235 10.91 -13.75 12.89
CA LYS A 235 10.55 -14.81 11.96
C LYS A 235 9.74 -15.92 12.64
N GLU A 236 10.13 -16.36 13.84
CA GLU A 236 9.35 -17.34 14.60
C GLU A 236 7.90 -16.89 14.87
N VAL A 237 7.71 -15.61 15.20
CA VAL A 237 6.36 -15.05 15.38
C VAL A 237 5.61 -15.06 14.06
N PHE A 238 6.22 -14.59 12.97
CA PHE A 238 5.58 -14.53 11.64
C PHE A 238 5.26 -15.91 11.06
N ASP A 239 6.17 -16.87 11.16
CA ASP A 239 6.01 -18.23 10.64
C ASP A 239 4.80 -18.95 11.28
N SER A 240 4.43 -18.59 12.51
CA SER A 240 3.20 -19.09 13.17
C SER A 240 1.89 -18.63 12.50
N TYR A 241 1.95 -17.60 11.65
CA TYR A 241 0.85 -17.09 10.82
C TYR A 241 1.03 -17.44 9.35
N ALA A 242 2.27 -17.52 8.85
CA ALA A 242 2.59 -17.68 7.43
C ALA A 242 1.89 -18.89 6.78
N GLY A 243 1.77 -20.02 7.48
CA GLY A 243 1.08 -21.23 6.95
C GLY A 243 -0.42 -21.05 6.69
N LYS A 244 -1.03 -19.97 7.17
CA LYS A 244 -2.44 -19.62 6.92
C LYS A 244 -2.62 -18.61 5.78
N ILE A 245 -1.53 -18.03 5.26
CA ILE A 245 -1.57 -17.11 4.14
C ILE A 245 -1.92 -17.91 2.88
N LYS A 246 -3.14 -17.71 2.39
CA LYS A 246 -3.71 -18.45 1.26
C LYS A 246 -4.52 -17.49 0.41
N PRO A 247 -3.91 -16.90 -0.64
CA PRO A 247 -4.58 -15.92 -1.49
C PRO A 247 -5.87 -16.50 -2.08
N LYS A 248 -7.00 -15.85 -1.76
CA LYS A 248 -8.32 -16.18 -2.31
C LYS A 248 -8.80 -15.03 -3.17
N LYS A 249 -8.93 -15.26 -4.47
CA LYS A 249 -9.43 -14.25 -5.41
C LYS A 249 -10.89 -13.89 -5.09
N ILE A 250 -11.17 -12.60 -5.08
CA ILE A 250 -12.49 -12.00 -4.86
C ILE A 250 -12.88 -11.27 -6.15
N LYS A 251 -14.15 -11.40 -6.53
CA LYS A 251 -14.71 -10.63 -7.63
C LYS A 251 -15.10 -9.26 -7.09
N ILE A 252 -14.55 -8.20 -7.70
CA ILE A 252 -14.91 -6.81 -7.38
C ILE A 252 -16.27 -6.50 -8.02
N ASP A 253 -17.17 -5.90 -7.24
CA ASP A 253 -18.40 -5.33 -7.78
C ASP A 253 -18.13 -3.89 -8.25
N TRP A 254 -18.13 -3.69 -9.57
CA TRP A 254 -17.93 -2.38 -10.18
C TRP A 254 -19.23 -1.59 -10.35
N SER A 255 -20.38 -2.20 -10.04
CA SER A 255 -21.69 -1.62 -10.34
C SER A 255 -22.09 -0.49 -9.39
N THR A 256 -21.42 -0.38 -8.24
CA THR A 256 -21.68 0.64 -7.21
C THR A 256 -21.28 2.04 -7.68
N ASP A 257 -20.12 2.17 -8.32
CA ASP A 257 -19.52 3.49 -8.61
C ASP A 257 -19.15 3.72 -10.08
N LEU A 258 -19.06 2.64 -10.88
CA LEU A 258 -18.48 2.67 -12.22
C LEU A 258 -19.41 2.13 -13.31
N ASN A 259 -20.70 1.96 -13.01
CA ASN A 259 -21.69 1.60 -14.03
C ASN A 259 -21.74 2.66 -15.14
N ASN A 260 -21.55 2.19 -16.37
CA ASN A 260 -21.83 2.95 -17.59
C ASN A 260 -23.30 2.73 -17.96
N ASP A 261 -24.20 3.49 -17.34
CA ASP A 261 -25.48 3.82 -17.98
C ASP A 261 -25.35 5.20 -18.67
#